data_AF-A0AA40VD53-F1
#
_entry.id   AF-A0AA40VD53-F1
#
_cell.length_a   1.000
_cell.length_b   1.000
_cell.length_c   1.000
_cell.angle_alpha   90.00
_cell.angle_beta   90.00
_cell.angle_gamma   90.00
#
_symmetry.space_group_name_H-M   'P 1'
#
loop_
_entity.id
_entity.type
_entity.pdbx_description
1 polymer ?
#
loop_
_entity_poly.entity_id
_entity_poly.type
_entity_poly.pdbx_seq_one_letter_code
_entity_poly.pdbx_strand_id
1 'polypeptide(L)' 'MSQDERPITPAEIRQRAYELWERNHRPDGFEIEFWLLAERELRAERGAQRRDQAMSQDLEVFEIG' A
#
# COMPACT_ATOMS: atom_id res chain seq x y z
N MET A 1 4.14 -17.28 6.01
CA MET A 1 3.47 -16.61 4.87
C MET A 1 3.52 -15.12 5.16
N SER A 2 4.53 -14.43 4.64
CA SER A 2 4.67 -12.99 4.81
C SER A 2 3.51 -12.31 4.08
N GLN A 3 2.84 -11.34 4.73
CA GLN A 3 1.65 -10.70 4.16
C GLN A 3 1.91 -9.94 2.85
N ASP A 4 3.18 -9.77 2.49
CA ASP A 4 3.70 -8.91 1.43
C ASP A 4 3.47 -9.43 0.00
N GLU A 5 3.47 -10.74 -0.21
CA GLU A 5 3.36 -11.34 -1.56
C GLU A 5 1.95 -11.37 -2.13
N ARG A 6 0.94 -10.97 -1.35
CA ARG A 6 -0.42 -10.93 -1.90
C ARG A 6 -0.48 -9.86 -2.99
N PRO A 7 -1.17 -10.10 -4.12
CA PRO A 7 -1.43 -9.08 -5.13
C PRO A 7 -2.41 -8.02 -4.59
N ILE A 8 -2.35 -6.78 -5.12
CA ILE A 8 -3.29 -5.73 -4.69
C ILE A 8 -4.63 -6.05 -5.30
N THR A 9 -5.65 -6.25 -4.47
CA THR A 9 -6.97 -6.59 -4.97
C THR A 9 -7.77 -5.33 -5.33
N PRO A 10 -8.68 -5.39 -6.31
CA PRO A 10 -9.57 -4.27 -6.62
C PRO A 10 -10.42 -3.82 -5.42
N ALA A 11 -10.71 -4.72 -4.48
CA ALA A 11 -11.43 -4.40 -3.25
C ALA A 11 -10.62 -3.48 -2.34
N GLU A 12 -9.31 -3.72 -2.19
CA GLU A 12 -8.41 -2.85 -1.43
C GLU A 12 -8.27 -1.47 -2.09
N ILE A 13 -8.14 -1.44 -3.43
CA ILE A 13 -8.08 -0.17 -4.18
C ILE A 13 -9.37 0.62 -3.98
N ARG A 14 -10.53 -0.04 -4.09
CA ARG A 14 -11.83 0.60 -3.87
C ARG A 14 -11.94 1.19 -2.46
N GLN A 15 -11.54 0.43 -1.44
CA GLN A 15 -11.60 0.88 -0.05
C GLN A 15 -10.74 2.12 0.15
N ARG A 16 -9.49 2.08 -0.31
CA ARG A 16 -8.58 3.24 -0.21
C ARG A 16 -9.06 4.43 -1.05
N ALA A 17 -9.61 4.19 -2.25
CA ALA A 17 -10.18 5.24 -3.08
C ALA A 17 -11.37 5.92 -2.41
N TYR A 18 -12.25 5.15 -1.76
CA TYR A 18 -13.38 5.68 -1.00
C TYR A 18 -12.92 6.57 0.16
N GLU A 19 -11.90 6.14 0.92
CA GLU A 19 -11.31 6.94 2.00
C GLU A 19 -10.73 8.26 1.50
N LEU A 20 -10.02 8.23 0.37
CA LEU A 20 -9.49 9.44 -0.27
C LEU A 20 -10.63 10.36 -0.74
N TRP A 21 -11.64 9.82 -1.43
CA TRP A 21 -12.79 10.59 -1.91
C TRP A 21 -13.56 11.24 -0.76
N GLU A 22 -13.79 10.51 0.33
CA GLU A 22 -14.48 11.02 1.52
C GLU A 22 -13.69 12.15 2.20
N ARG A 23 -12.37 11.99 2.36
CA ARG A 23 -11.48 13.02 2.90
C ARG A 23 -11.45 14.30 2.06
N ASN A 24 -11.68 14.19 0.76
CA ASN A 24 -11.67 15.30 -0.18
C ASN A 24 -13.07 15.96 -0.36
N HIS A 25 -14.02 15.68 0.54
CA HIS A 25 -15.39 16.20 0.50
C HIS A 25 -16.24 15.70 -0.67
N ARG A 26 -15.93 14.51 -1.18
CA ARG A 26 -16.75 13.79 -2.16
C ARG A 26 -17.01 14.59 -3.45
N PRO A 27 -15.96 15.10 -4.13
CA PRO A 27 -16.15 15.82 -5.37
C PRO A 27 -16.63 14.85 -6.45
N ASP A 28 -17.59 15.29 -7.26
CA ASP A 28 -18.11 14.53 -8.40
C ASP A 28 -17.10 14.53 -9.56
N GLY A 29 -17.00 13.41 -10.29
CA GLY A 29 -16.21 13.31 -11.52
C GLY A 29 -14.71 13.06 -11.32
N PHE A 30 -14.27 12.78 -10.09
CA PHE A 30 -12.88 12.45 -9.74
C PHE A 30 -12.69 10.99 -9.32
N GLU A 31 -13.67 10.13 -9.56
CA GLU A 31 -13.68 8.74 -9.09
C GLU A 31 -12.50 7.94 -9.66
N ILE A 32 -12.16 8.16 -10.92
CA ILE A 32 -11.02 7.51 -11.59
C ILE A 32 -9.69 8.01 -11.01
N GLU A 33 -9.57 9.31 -10.74
CA GLU A 33 -8.37 9.90 -10.15
C GLU A 33 -8.10 9.34 -8.75
N PHE A 34 -9.15 9.22 -7.92
CA PHE A 34 -9.02 8.59 -6.60
C PHE A 34 -8.70 7.10 -6.68
N TRP A 35 -9.24 6.39 -7.67
CA TRP A 35 -8.90 4.99 -7.92
C TRP A 35 -7.41 4.82 -8.25
N LEU A 36 -6.88 5.62 -9.19
CA LEU A 36 -5.48 5.58 -9.59
C LEU A 36 -4.54 6.02 -8.46
N LEU A 37 -4.96 7.01 -7.68
CA LEU A 37 -4.23 7.46 -6.48
C LEU A 37 -4.14 6.35 -5.44
N ALA A 38 -5.27 5.69 -5.14
CA ALA A 38 -5.33 4.57 -4.21
C ALA A 38 -4.44 3.40 -4.64
N GLU A 39 -4.47 3.03 -5.92
CA GLU A 39 -3.60 1.97 -6.45
C GLU A 39 -2.12 2.32 -6.24
N ARG A 40 -1.74 3.58 -6.51
CA ARG A 40 -0.37 4.06 -6.34
C ARG A 40 0.08 4.01 -4.87
N GLU A 41 -0.76 4.45 -3.94
CA GLU A 41 -0.46 4.40 -2.51
C GLU A 41 -0.27 2.96 -2.02
N LEU A 42 -1.18 2.06 -2.36
CA LEU A 42 -1.09 0.64 -1.96
C LEU A 42 0.17 -0.03 -2.51
N ARG A 43 0.58 0.31 -3.75
CA ARG A 43 1.82 -0.20 -4.34
C ARG A 43 3.06 0.34 -3.62
N ALA A 44 3.05 1.61 -3.25
CA ALA A 44 4.15 2.22 -2.50
C ALA A 44 4.27 1.62 -1.09
N GLU A 45 3.15 1.41 -0.39
CA GLU A 45 3.11 0.81 0.95
C GLU A 45 3.69 -0.61 0.96
N ARG A 46 3.29 -1.46 0.00
CA ARG A 46 3.87 -2.82 -0.12
C ARG A 46 5.34 -2.78 -0.52
N GLY A 47 5.73 -1.85 -1.40
CA GLY A 47 7.14 -1.65 -1.74
C GLY A 47 7.99 -1.19 -0.54
N ALA A 48 7.44 -0.36 0.33
CA ALA A 48 8.09 0.05 1.58
C ALA A 48 8.19 -1.13 2.56
N GLN A 49 7.10 -1.87 2.78
CA GLN A 49 7.06 -3.05 3.65
C GLN A 49 8.08 -4.12 3.25
N ARG A 50 8.31 -4.36 1.95
CA ARG A 50 9.40 -5.22 1.48
C ARG A 50 10.77 -4.75 1.90
N ARG A 51 11.04 -3.46 1.70
CA ARG A 51 12.35 -2.87 2.01
C ARG A 51 12.62 -2.91 3.51
N ASP A 52 11.62 -2.56 4.32
CA ASP A 52 11.74 -2.58 5.78
C ASP A 52 11.94 -4.01 6.31
N GLN A 53 11.23 -5.00 5.73
CA GLN A 53 11.42 -6.42 6.07
C GLN A 53 12.81 -6.93 5.67
N ALA A 54 13.31 -6.57 4.50
CA ALA A 54 14.65 -6.95 4.05
C ALA A 54 15.72 -6.35 4.99
N MET A 55 15.61 -5.05 5.30
CA MET A 55 16.55 -4.38 6.20
C MET A 55 16.52 -4.94 7.63
N SER A 56 15.34 -5.30 8.14
CA SER A 56 15.21 -5.93 9.46
C SER A 56 15.87 -7.32 9.49
N GLN A 57 15.67 -8.13 8.44
CA GLN A 57 16.29 -9.46 8.32
C GLN A 57 17.81 -9.37 8.17
N ASP A 58 18.33 -8.41 7.40
CA ASP A 58 19.77 -8.19 7.26
C ASP A 58 20.42 -7.74 8.58
N LEU A 59 19.73 -6.94 9.40
CA LEU A 59 20.26 -6.45 10.68
C LEU A 59 20.31 -7.55 11.76
N GLU A 60 19.36 -8.49 11.77
CA GLU A 60 19.33 -9.62 12.72
C GLU A 60 20.41 -10.69 12.45
N VAL A 61 20.96 -10.76 11.22
CA VAL A 61 22.02 -11.72 10.86
C VAL A 61 23.39 -11.32 11.46
N PHE A 62 23.60 -10.04 11.78
CA PHE A 62 24.88 -9.53 12.31
C PHE A 62 25.07 -9.69 13.83
N GLU A 63 24.03 -9.99 14.60
CA GLU A 63 24.12 -10.20 16.06
C GLU A 63 24.37 -11.66 16.49
N ILE A 64 24.34 -12.60 15.55
CA ILE A 64 24.75 -14.00 15.79
C ILE A 64 26.18 -14.18 15.25
N GLY A 65 27.17 -13.64 15.97
CA GLY A 65 28.59 -13.72 15.63
C GLY A 65 29.50 -13.67 16.85
#